data_AF-A0A0X3PBV2-F1
#
_entry.id   AF-A0A0X3PBV2-F1
#
_cell.length_a   1.000
_cell.length_b   1.000
_cell.length_c   1.000
_cell.angle_alpha   90.00
_cell.angle_beta   90.00
_cell.angle_gamma   90.00
#
_symmetry.space_group_name_H-M   'P 1'
#
loop_
_entity.id
_entity.type
_entity.pdbx_description
1 polymer ?
#
loop_
_entity_poly.entity_id
_entity_poly.type
_entity_poly.pdbx_seq_one_letter_code
_entity_poly.pdbx_strand_id
1 'polypeptide(L)'
;LEHVRHLGTTNKYVAQCVLPVNMLNEKLYIFLWFWTLLVAICTALSIPLWILRMGLEKNRSHFVKKFLRLQEIYTDEDREILHNFICDFLRHDGIFLLRMISMNAGDVVTSDVVAALWNIYRTKYKNRKMLHDIAKDILGKKNLLELGGDTTQRRSTTDKSALV
;
A
#
# COMPACT_ATOMS: atom_id res chain seq x y z
N LEU A 1 -62.76 -36.97 15.10
CA LEU A 1 -61.98 -38.21 14.87
C LEU A 1 -62.87 -39.38 15.26
N GLU A 2 -63.75 -39.80 14.35
CA GLU A 2 -64.55 -41.00 14.54
C GLU A 2 -63.69 -42.24 14.33
N HIS A 3 -63.84 -43.20 15.24
CA HIS A 3 -63.16 -44.48 15.25
C HIS A 3 -63.71 -45.40 14.15
N VAL A 4 -62.99 -45.54 13.04
CA VAL A 4 -63.21 -46.64 12.09
C VAL A 4 -62.57 -47.91 12.65
N ARG A 5 -63.39 -48.83 13.16
CA ARG A 5 -62.99 -50.21 13.49
C ARG A 5 -63.40 -51.12 12.33
N HIS A 6 -62.44 -51.72 11.64
CA HIS A 6 -62.65 -52.91 10.82
C HIS A 6 -62.01 -54.09 11.54
N LEU A 7 -62.84 -55.06 11.94
CA LEU A 7 -62.45 -56.31 12.57
C LEU A 7 -61.91 -57.27 11.50
N GLY A 8 -60.73 -57.85 11.73
CA GLY A 8 -60.34 -59.12 11.05
C GLY A 8 -59.13 -59.13 10.12
N THR A 9 -58.30 -58.08 10.04
CA THR A 9 -56.95 -58.16 9.44
C THR A 9 -56.09 -57.03 9.99
N THR A 10 -54.89 -57.33 10.47
CA THR A 10 -53.95 -56.35 11.05
C THR A 10 -53.33 -55.48 9.94
N ASN A 11 -54.15 -54.62 9.34
CA ASN A 11 -53.68 -53.63 8.37
C ASN A 11 -52.91 -52.55 9.13
N LYS A 12 -51.58 -52.59 9.03
CA LYS A 12 -50.69 -51.57 9.60
C LYS A 12 -50.89 -50.27 8.81
N TYR A 13 -51.72 -49.36 9.32
CA TYR A 13 -51.78 -47.99 8.80
C TYR A 13 -50.49 -47.27 9.20
N VAL A 14 -49.59 -47.09 8.24
CA VAL A 14 -48.37 -46.29 8.42
C VAL A 14 -48.70 -44.85 8.01
N ALA A 15 -48.86 -43.96 8.99
CA ALA A 15 -48.92 -42.53 8.71
C ALA A 15 -47.51 -42.08 8.30
N GLN A 16 -47.36 -41.54 7.09
CA GLN A 16 -46.09 -40.93 6.71
C GLN A 16 -45.95 -39.61 7.47
N CYS A 17 -45.16 -39.62 8.53
CA CYS A 17 -44.67 -38.41 9.19
C CYS A 17 -43.64 -37.73 8.27
N VAL A 18 -44.09 -37.18 7.14
CA VAL A 18 -43.30 -36.16 6.44
C VAL A 18 -43.37 -34.92 7.29
N LEU A 19 -42.34 -34.73 8.13
CA LEU A 19 -42.20 -33.53 8.92
C LEU A 19 -42.22 -32.35 7.93
N PRO A 20 -43.23 -31.45 7.97
CA PRO A 20 -43.33 -30.34 7.03
C PRO A 20 -42.06 -29.48 7.02
N VAL A 21 -41.35 -29.49 8.16
CA VAL A 21 -40.02 -28.89 8.36
C VAL A 21 -38.96 -29.49 7.42
N ASN A 22 -38.93 -30.81 7.21
CA ASN A 22 -37.93 -31.45 6.35
C ASN A 22 -38.13 -31.07 4.88
N MET A 23 -39.38 -31.08 4.42
CA MET A 23 -39.74 -30.65 3.06
C MET A 23 -39.47 -29.15 2.83
N LEU A 24 -39.70 -28.32 3.86
CA LEU A 24 -39.40 -26.89 3.82
C LEU A 24 -37.89 -26.63 3.78
N ASN A 25 -37.11 -27.39 4.54
CA ASN A 25 -35.65 -27.28 4.56
C ASN A 25 -35.05 -27.67 3.20
N GLU A 26 -35.59 -28.70 2.54
CA GLU A 26 -35.19 -29.12 1.19
C GLU A 26 -35.31 -27.96 0.18
N LYS A 27 -36.44 -27.22 0.18
CA LYS A 27 -36.64 -26.13 -0.80
C LYS A 27 -35.85 -24.87 -0.45
N LEU A 28 -35.68 -24.57 0.83
CA LEU A 28 -34.89 -23.42 1.30
C LEU A 28 -33.40 -23.60 1.02
N TYR A 29 -32.85 -24.80 1.22
CA TYR A 29 -31.44 -25.06 0.92
C TYR A 29 -31.11 -24.94 -0.57
N ILE A 30 -32.00 -25.41 -1.45
CA ILE A 30 -31.79 -25.27 -2.90
C ILE A 30 -31.72 -23.78 -3.28
N PHE A 31 -32.62 -22.94 -2.76
CA PHE A 31 -32.58 -21.49 -2.99
C PHE A 31 -31.30 -20.85 -2.44
N LEU A 32 -30.95 -21.15 -1.19
CA LEU A 32 -29.73 -20.61 -0.56
C LEU A 32 -28.46 -21.06 -1.27
N TRP A 33 -28.44 -22.28 -1.83
CA TRP A 33 -27.29 -22.79 -2.58
C TRP A 33 -27.05 -21.96 -3.85
N PHE A 34 -28.09 -21.71 -4.66
CA PHE A 34 -27.96 -20.86 -5.84
C PHE A 34 -27.61 -19.42 -5.49
N TRP A 35 -28.22 -18.86 -4.44
CA TRP A 35 -27.90 -17.53 -3.95
C TRP A 35 -26.44 -17.43 -3.49
N THR A 36 -25.97 -18.39 -2.70
CA THR A 36 -24.58 -18.43 -2.21
C THR A 36 -23.60 -18.61 -3.35
N LEU A 37 -23.93 -19.44 -4.35
CA LEU A 37 -23.13 -19.60 -5.56
C LEU A 37 -23.04 -18.29 -6.36
N LEU A 38 -24.15 -17.56 -6.50
CA LEU A 38 -24.17 -16.25 -7.17
C LEU A 38 -23.29 -15.25 -6.43
N VAL A 39 -23.45 -15.12 -5.10
CA VAL A 39 -22.62 -14.22 -4.28
C VAL A 39 -21.14 -14.62 -4.34
N ALA A 40 -20.85 -15.92 -4.33
CA ALA A 40 -19.49 -16.44 -4.47
C ALA A 40 -18.89 -16.05 -5.83
N ILE A 41 -19.64 -16.19 -6.92
CA ILE A 41 -19.20 -15.77 -8.26
C ILE A 41 -18.98 -14.26 -8.32
N CYS A 42 -19.91 -13.45 -7.81
CA CYS A 42 -19.76 -11.99 -7.76
C CYS A 42 -18.50 -11.56 -6.99
N THR A 43 -18.22 -12.23 -5.86
CA THR A 43 -17.03 -11.96 -5.05
C THR A 43 -15.75 -12.45 -5.73
N ALA A 44 -15.81 -13.62 -6.38
CA ALA A 44 -14.69 -14.17 -7.13
C ALA A 44 -14.32 -13.33 -8.36
N LEU A 45 -15.27 -12.62 -8.96
CA LEU A 45 -15.03 -11.67 -10.05
C LEU A 45 -14.59 -10.29 -9.56
N SER A 46 -15.11 -9.82 -8.41
CA SER A 46 -14.79 -8.49 -7.90
C SER A 46 -13.30 -8.34 -7.54
N ILE A 47 -12.72 -9.35 -6.90
CA ILE A 47 -11.30 -9.37 -6.49
C ILE A 47 -10.34 -9.20 -7.69
N PRO A 48 -10.37 -10.05 -8.74
CA PRO A 48 -9.47 -9.91 -9.88
C PRO A 48 -9.73 -8.65 -10.68
N LEU A 49 -10.97 -8.18 -10.82
CA LEU A 49 -11.25 -6.89 -11.47
C LEU A 49 -10.59 -5.73 -10.73
N TRP A 50 -10.60 -5.75 -9.39
CA TRP A 50 -9.93 -4.75 -8.56
C TRP A 50 -8.40 -4.83 -8.70
N ILE A 51 -7.84 -6.03 -8.67
CA ILE A 51 -6.40 -6.27 -8.86
C ILE A 51 -5.95 -5.82 -10.26
N LEU A 52 -6.70 -6.14 -11.31
CA LEU A 52 -6.41 -5.73 -12.68
C LEU A 52 -6.50 -4.22 -12.84
N ARG A 53 -7.55 -3.58 -12.31
CA ARG A 53 -7.68 -2.11 -12.29
C ARG A 53 -6.48 -1.46 -11.60
N MET A 54 -6.06 -1.99 -10.45
CA MET A 54 -4.90 -1.47 -9.71
C MET A 54 -3.57 -1.68 -10.44
N GLY A 55 -3.39 -2.84 -11.09
CA GLY A 55 -2.14 -3.23 -11.76
C GLY A 55 -1.94 -2.61 -13.15
N LEU A 56 -3.02 -2.34 -13.90
CA LEU A 56 -2.97 -1.82 -15.27
C LEU A 56 -2.73 -0.32 -15.38
N GLU A 57 -2.93 0.43 -14.31
CA GLU A 57 -2.70 1.87 -14.23
C GLU A 57 -1.18 2.17 -14.31
N LYS A 58 -0.58 2.05 -15.49
CA LYS A 58 0.87 2.18 -15.72
C LYS A 58 1.40 3.62 -15.59
N ASN A 59 0.51 4.61 -15.53
CA ASN A 59 0.88 6.02 -15.50
C ASN A 59 1.05 6.56 -14.07
N ARG A 60 1.99 5.97 -13.33
CA ARG A 60 2.33 6.34 -11.93
C ARG A 60 2.72 7.82 -11.80
N SER A 61 3.54 8.31 -12.72
CA SER A 61 3.99 9.71 -12.70
C SER A 61 2.91 10.70 -13.12
N HIS A 62 2.03 10.31 -14.04
CA HIS A 62 0.91 11.16 -14.45
C HIS A 62 -0.10 11.32 -13.31
N PHE A 63 -0.40 10.23 -12.58
CA PHE A 63 -1.31 10.24 -11.44
C PHE A 63 -0.87 11.29 -10.41
N VAL A 64 0.38 11.22 -9.93
CA VAL A 64 0.89 12.18 -8.94
C VAL A 64 1.01 13.59 -9.52
N LYS A 65 1.46 13.74 -10.78
CA LYS A 65 1.57 15.05 -11.44
C LYS A 65 0.22 15.75 -11.61
N LYS A 66 -0.89 14.98 -11.76
CA LYS A 66 -2.26 15.53 -11.81
C LYS A 66 -2.62 16.23 -10.50
N PHE A 67 -2.43 15.57 -9.36
CA PHE A 67 -2.78 16.13 -8.04
C PHE A 67 -1.90 17.32 -7.65
N LEU A 68 -0.60 17.26 -7.93
CA LEU A 68 0.31 18.36 -7.64
C LEU A 68 0.02 19.61 -8.50
N ARG A 69 -0.40 19.44 -9.75
CA ARG A 69 -0.86 20.55 -10.59
C ARG A 69 -2.18 21.15 -10.11
N LEU A 70 -3.07 20.32 -9.56
CA LEU A 70 -4.36 20.79 -9.04
C LEU A 70 -4.20 21.79 -7.88
N GLN A 71 -3.11 21.69 -7.13
CA GLN A 71 -2.81 22.53 -5.96
C GLN A 71 -1.88 23.70 -6.29
N GLU A 72 -1.39 23.82 -7.54
CA GLU A 72 -0.40 24.83 -7.97
C GLU A 72 0.93 24.85 -7.18
N ILE A 73 1.26 23.76 -6.46
CA ILE A 73 2.49 23.65 -5.65
C ILE A 73 3.70 23.15 -6.49
N TYR A 74 3.48 22.87 -7.77
CA TYR A 74 4.47 22.29 -8.68
C TYR A 74 4.78 23.20 -9.87
N THR A 75 6.07 23.49 -10.06
CA THR A 75 6.62 24.16 -11.25
C THR A 75 7.37 23.14 -12.13
N ASP A 76 7.39 23.30 -13.45
CA ASP A 76 8.07 22.35 -14.36
C ASP A 76 9.60 22.27 -14.12
N GLU A 77 10.18 23.25 -13.43
CA GLU A 77 11.58 23.23 -12.95
C GLU A 77 11.85 22.11 -11.94
N ASP A 78 10.84 21.69 -11.17
CA ASP A 78 10.96 20.66 -10.12
C ASP A 78 10.86 19.21 -10.68
N ARG A 79 11.00 19.01 -11.99
CA ARG A 79 10.76 17.71 -12.65
C ARG A 79 11.64 16.58 -12.09
N GLU A 80 12.90 16.86 -11.78
CA GLU A 80 13.83 15.88 -11.20
C GLU A 80 13.48 15.57 -9.73
N ILE A 81 13.07 16.58 -8.97
CA ILE A 81 12.63 16.44 -7.57
C ILE A 81 11.34 15.62 -7.52
N LEU A 82 10.42 15.86 -8.46
CA LEU A 82 9.19 15.08 -8.62
C LEU A 82 9.50 13.61 -8.91
N HIS A 83 10.46 13.33 -9.78
CA HIS A 83 10.88 11.96 -10.06
C HIS A 83 11.42 11.28 -8.79
N ASN A 84 12.29 11.95 -8.02
CA ASN A 84 12.83 11.40 -6.77
C ASN A 84 11.74 11.24 -5.69
N PHE A 85 10.76 12.14 -5.63
CA PHE A 85 9.60 11.98 -4.75
C PHE A 85 8.81 10.71 -5.11
N ILE A 86 8.54 10.48 -6.39
CA ILE A 86 7.76 9.33 -6.86
C ILE A 86 8.55 8.02 -6.66
N CYS A 87 9.82 7.99 -7.07
CA CYS A 87 10.63 6.76 -7.11
C CYS A 87 11.23 6.40 -5.75
N ASP A 88 11.76 7.38 -5.00
CA ASP A 88 12.50 7.12 -3.77
C ASP A 88 11.63 7.24 -2.51
N PHE A 89 10.73 8.23 -2.48
CA PHE A 89 9.91 8.50 -1.29
C PHE A 89 8.56 7.77 -1.31
N LEU A 90 7.80 7.87 -2.41
CA LEU A 90 6.50 7.21 -2.57
C LEU A 90 6.63 5.74 -2.95
N ARG A 91 7.64 5.40 -3.76
CA ARG A 91 7.93 4.03 -4.23
C ARG A 91 6.68 3.39 -4.87
N HIS A 92 6.61 2.06 -4.93
CA HIS A 92 5.45 1.34 -5.50
C HIS A 92 4.28 1.28 -4.54
N ASP A 93 4.57 0.98 -3.29
CA ASP A 93 3.56 0.77 -2.27
C ASP A 93 2.84 2.08 -1.93
N GLY A 94 3.54 3.22 -1.84
CA GLY A 94 2.92 4.52 -1.59
C GLY A 94 2.03 4.99 -2.74
N ILE A 95 2.42 4.73 -4.00
CA ILE A 95 1.58 5.06 -5.16
C ILE A 95 0.33 4.16 -5.20
N PHE A 96 0.47 2.89 -4.83
CA PHE A 96 -0.66 1.99 -4.67
C PHE A 96 -1.63 2.46 -3.57
N LEU A 97 -1.10 2.86 -2.41
CA LEU A 97 -1.91 3.40 -1.31
C LEU A 97 -2.63 4.69 -1.71
N LEU A 98 -1.97 5.62 -2.40
CA LEU A 98 -2.62 6.85 -2.88
C LEU A 98 -3.75 6.57 -3.87
N ARG A 99 -3.60 5.55 -4.72
CA ARG A 99 -4.68 5.10 -5.61
C ARG A 99 -5.83 4.45 -4.86
N MET A 100 -5.52 3.67 -3.83
CA MET A 100 -6.54 3.12 -2.93
C MET A 100 -7.33 4.25 -2.26
N ILE A 101 -6.66 5.30 -1.79
CA ILE A 101 -7.32 6.48 -1.21
C ILE A 101 -8.21 7.17 -2.25
N SER A 102 -7.71 7.40 -3.48
CA SER A 102 -8.52 8.01 -4.56
C SER A 102 -9.78 7.21 -4.88
N MET A 103 -9.70 5.88 -4.91
CA MET A 103 -10.87 5.04 -5.17
C MET A 103 -11.90 4.99 -4.04
N ASN A 104 -11.48 5.17 -2.78
CA ASN A 104 -12.37 5.03 -1.61
C ASN A 104 -12.83 6.37 -1.03
N ALA A 105 -11.98 7.39 -1.07
CA ALA A 105 -12.20 8.72 -0.49
C ALA A 105 -12.28 9.85 -1.53
N GLY A 106 -12.04 9.54 -2.81
CA GLY A 106 -12.13 10.49 -3.92
C GLY A 106 -10.85 11.31 -4.18
N ASP A 107 -10.88 12.03 -5.29
CA ASP A 107 -9.74 12.80 -5.80
C ASP A 107 -9.40 14.04 -4.93
N VAL A 108 -10.40 14.66 -4.28
CA VAL A 108 -10.18 15.85 -3.43
C VAL A 108 -9.35 15.49 -2.20
N VAL A 109 -9.77 14.49 -1.44
CA VAL A 109 -9.05 14.01 -0.25
C VAL A 109 -7.65 13.53 -0.64
N THR A 110 -7.54 12.84 -1.77
CA THR A 110 -6.23 12.36 -2.26
C THR A 110 -5.30 13.52 -2.60
N SER A 111 -5.82 14.59 -3.20
CA SER A 111 -5.05 15.79 -3.51
C SER A 111 -4.43 16.40 -2.26
N ASP A 112 -5.19 16.53 -1.18
CA ASP A 112 -4.72 17.09 0.09
C ASP A 112 -3.62 16.22 0.72
N VAL A 113 -3.81 14.89 0.68
CA VAL A 113 -2.81 13.93 1.16
C VAL A 113 -1.53 14.02 0.35
N VAL A 114 -1.61 14.10 -0.98
CA VAL A 114 -0.43 14.26 -1.85
C VAL A 114 0.30 15.57 -1.57
N ALA A 115 -0.42 16.68 -1.38
CA ALA A 115 0.16 17.98 -1.04
C ALA A 115 0.88 17.94 0.31
N ALA A 116 0.29 17.33 1.33
CA ALA A 116 0.91 17.16 2.63
C ALA A 116 2.19 16.30 2.54
N LEU A 117 2.15 15.17 1.81
CA LEU A 117 3.30 14.32 1.58
C LEU A 117 4.42 15.04 0.82
N TRP A 118 4.07 15.86 -0.17
CA TRP A 118 5.01 16.67 -0.92
C TRP A 118 5.72 17.70 -0.03
N ASN A 119 4.98 18.40 0.84
CA ASN A 119 5.55 19.35 1.80
C ASN A 119 6.49 18.66 2.79
N ILE A 120 6.12 17.47 3.28
CA ILE A 120 6.99 16.65 4.14
C ILE A 120 8.27 16.26 3.40
N TYR A 121 8.16 15.84 2.14
CA TYR A 121 9.32 15.46 1.32
C TYR A 121 10.28 16.63 1.10
N ARG A 122 9.76 17.80 0.71
CA ARG A 122 10.58 19.01 0.50
C ARG A 122 11.26 19.46 1.79
N THR A 123 10.58 19.34 2.94
CA THR A 123 11.11 19.82 4.23
C THR A 123 12.09 18.84 4.87
N LYS A 124 11.76 17.54 4.90
CA LYS A 124 12.58 16.53 5.59
C LYS A 124 13.59 15.83 4.69
N TYR A 125 13.25 15.56 3.43
CA TYR A 125 14.08 14.72 2.56
C TYR A 125 15.16 15.52 1.83
N LYS A 126 14.88 16.78 1.43
CA LYS A 126 15.92 17.71 0.92
C LYS A 126 17.03 17.92 1.96
N ASN A 127 16.64 18.13 3.21
CA ASN A 127 17.60 18.28 4.32
C ASN A 127 18.40 16.99 4.57
N ARG A 128 17.80 15.80 4.52
CA ARG A 128 18.56 14.54 4.67
C ARG A 128 19.53 14.30 3.53
N LYS A 129 19.14 14.55 2.27
CA LYS A 129 20.02 14.41 1.10
C LYS A 129 21.22 15.35 1.21
N MET A 130 20.95 16.62 1.54
CA MET A 130 22.00 17.62 1.82
C MET A 130 22.92 17.16 2.97
N LEU A 131 22.38 16.66 4.07
CA LEU A 131 23.18 16.20 5.21
C LEU A 131 24.08 15.00 4.85
N HIS A 132 23.56 14.08 4.04
CA HIS A 132 24.31 12.93 3.54
C HIS A 132 25.42 13.35 2.58
N ASP A 133 25.17 14.31 1.69
CA ASP A 133 26.17 14.84 0.76
C ASP A 133 27.29 15.58 1.51
N ILE A 134 26.95 16.36 2.54
CA ILE A 134 27.92 17.01 3.43
C ILE A 134 28.76 15.96 4.18
N ALA A 135 28.12 14.95 4.76
CA ALA A 135 28.83 13.88 5.47
C ALA A 135 29.79 13.12 4.53
N LYS A 136 29.39 12.89 3.28
CA LYS A 136 30.22 12.26 2.26
C LYS A 136 31.42 13.11 1.87
N ASP A 137 31.25 14.44 1.74
CA ASP A 137 32.34 15.37 1.47
C ASP A 137 33.34 15.43 2.64
N ILE A 138 32.84 15.46 3.89
CA ILE A 138 33.68 15.41 5.09
C ILE A 138 34.48 14.11 5.14
N LEU A 139 33.85 12.96 4.86
CA LEU A 139 34.52 11.67 4.84
C LEU A 139 35.56 11.59 3.70
N GLY A 140 35.23 12.13 2.53
CA GLY A 140 36.16 12.25 1.41
C GLY A 140 37.39 13.09 1.76
N LYS A 141 37.19 14.25 2.40
CA LYS A 141 38.28 15.09 2.91
C LYS A 141 39.09 14.39 3.99
N LYS A 142 38.45 13.68 4.91
CA LYS A 142 39.15 12.90 5.96
C LYS A 142 40.05 11.84 5.33
N ASN A 143 39.54 11.07 4.37
CA ASN A 143 40.34 10.06 3.67
C ASN A 143 41.51 10.69 2.91
N LEU A 144 41.32 11.87 2.31
CA LEU A 144 42.38 12.60 1.61
C LEU A 144 43.44 13.16 2.57
N LEU A 145 43.04 13.58 3.78
CA LEU A 145 43.95 13.99 4.85
C LEU A 145 44.74 12.80 5.41
N GLU A 146 44.12 11.62 5.53
CA GLU A 146 44.82 10.39 5.95
C GLU A 146 45.83 9.92 4.89
N LEU A 147 45.53 10.08 3.58
CA LEU A 147 46.52 9.81 2.52
C LEU A 147 47.64 10.88 2.43
N GLY A 148 47.35 12.14 2.77
CA GLY A 148 48.35 13.22 2.75
C GLY A 148 49.20 13.34 4.04
N GLY A 149 48.82 12.64 5.10
CA GLY A 149 49.44 12.73 6.42
C GLY A 149 50.88 12.21 6.51
N ASP A 150 51.30 11.35 5.58
CA ASP A 150 52.64 10.73 5.59
C ASP A 150 53.80 11.69 5.25
N THR A 151 53.53 12.95 4.88
CA THR A 151 54.59 13.94 4.55
C THR A 151 54.83 15.02 5.60
N THR A 152 54.04 15.08 6.68
CA THR A 152 54.24 16.11 7.73
C THR A 152 55.06 15.54 8.89
N GLN A 153 56.37 15.41 8.68
CA GLN A 153 57.32 15.18 9.76
C GLN A 153 57.27 16.37 10.73
N ARG A 154 56.79 16.11 11.95
CA ARG A 154 56.78 17.06 13.06
C ARG A 154 58.20 17.58 13.27
N ARG A 155 58.46 18.86 12.96
CA ARG A 155 59.72 19.53 13.32
C ARG A 155 59.77 19.58 14.85
N SER A 156 60.53 18.67 15.46
CA SER A 156 60.86 18.70 16.88
C SER A 156 61.69 19.95 17.14
N THR A 157 61.18 20.86 17.95
CA THR A 157 61.95 21.97 18.53
C THR A 157 62.84 21.40 19.64
N THR A 158 63.95 20.77 19.27
CA THR A 158 65.00 20.38 20.21
C THR A 158 66.36 20.74 19.63
N ASP A 159 66.56 22.04 19.38
CA ASP A 159 67.90 22.58 19.15
C ASP A 159 67.93 24.05 19.63
N LYS A 160 67.97 24.23 20.96
CA LYS A 160 68.30 25.51 21.62
C LYS A 160 69.10 25.29 22.92
N SER A 161 69.86 24.21 23.02
CA SER A 161 70.66 23.91 24.23
C SER A 161 72.03 23.36 23.89
N ALA A 162 72.79 24.06 23.05
CA ALA A 162 74.22 23.81 22.82
C ALA A 162 74.92 25.08 22.31
N LEU A 163 74.89 26.16 23.11
CA LEU A 163 75.77 27.30 22.98
C LEU A 163 75.84 28.02 24.33
N VAL A 164 76.59 27.41 25.25
CA VAL A 164 77.27 28.05 26.38
C VAL A 164 78.65 27.41 26.46
#